data_AF-A0A1F7UTL4-F1
#
_entry.id   AF-A0A1F7UTL4-F1
#
_cell.length_a   1.000
_cell.length_b   1.000
_cell.length_c   1.000
_cell.angle_alpha   90.00
_cell.angle_beta   90.00
_cell.angle_gamma   90.00
#
_symmetry.space_group_name_H-M   'P 1'
#
loop_
_entity.id
_entity.type
_entity.pdbx_description
1 polymer ?
#
loop_
_entity_poly.entity_id
_entity_poly.type
_entity_poly.pdbx_seq_one_letter_code
_entity_poly.pdbx_strand_id
1 'polypeptide(L)'
;MIFFDLYWCAHNLESLEKTIKRLKVQYPTVAHNYHHILKALVYFADTESDPEPIIYFDATWKKVKSFFTKEIPVIADKVMR
;
A
#
# COMPACT_ATOMS: atom_id res chain seq x y z
N MET A 1 -1.04 -2.27 11.64
CA MET A 1 -2.40 -1.70 11.42
C MET A 1 -2.52 -1.02 10.05
N ILE A 2 -1.71 0.00 9.74
CA ILE A 2 -1.83 0.81 8.50
C ILE A 2 -1.86 0.00 7.18
N PHE A 3 -1.14 -1.12 7.11
CA PHE A 3 -1.15 -2.01 5.95
C PHE A 3 -2.49 -2.73 5.76
N PHE A 4 -3.15 -3.13 6.84
CA PHE A 4 -4.45 -3.80 6.77
C PHE A 4 -5.55 -2.81 6.39
N ASP A 5 -5.49 -1.58 6.91
CA ASP A 5 -6.42 -0.52 6.52
C ASP A 5 -6.31 -0.23 5.02
N LEU A 6 -5.08 -0.06 4.53
CA LEU A 6 -4.84 0.20 3.12
C LEU A 6 -5.22 -1.01 2.24
N TYR A 7 -4.95 -2.23 2.69
CA TYR A 7 -5.38 -3.46 2.03
C TYR A 7 -6.89 -3.53 1.91
N TRP A 8 -7.62 -3.23 2.98
CA TRP A 8 -9.08 -3.21 2.99
C TRP A 8 -9.63 -2.14 2.05
N CYS A 9 -9.10 -0.91 2.12
CA CYS A 9 -9.47 0.17 1.21
C CYS A 9 -9.24 -0.21 -0.25
N ALA A 10 -8.11 -0.85 -0.56
CA ALA A 10 -7.78 -1.28 -1.92
C ALA A 10 -8.75 -2.33 -2.49
N HIS A 11 -9.39 -3.13 -1.63
CA HIS A 11 -10.35 -4.15 -2.02
C HIS A 11 -11.81 -3.66 -2.01
N ASN A 12 -12.16 -2.69 -1.15
CA ASN A 12 -13.55 -2.31 -0.90
C ASN A 12 -13.92 -0.90 -1.40
N LEU A 13 -12.95 0.02 -1.54
CA LEU A 13 -13.22 1.40 -1.91
C LEU A 13 -12.77 1.69 -3.35
N GLU A 14 -11.47 1.55 -3.61
CA GLU A 14 -10.86 1.89 -4.89
C GLU A 14 -9.51 1.18 -5.02
N SER A 15 -9.10 0.83 -6.24
CA SER A 15 -7.82 0.14 -6.44
C SER A 15 -6.63 0.94 -5.90
N LEU A 16 -5.62 0.22 -5.42
CA LEU A 16 -4.40 0.81 -4.90
C LEU A 16 -3.71 1.73 -5.94
N GLU A 17 -3.75 1.35 -7.22
CA GLU A 17 -3.25 2.16 -8.33
C GLU A 17 -3.93 3.53 -8.41
N LYS A 18 -5.27 3.55 -8.40
CA LYS A 18 -6.03 4.81 -8.49
C LYS A 18 -5.79 5.67 -7.25
N THR A 19 -5.74 5.06 -6.07
CA THR A 19 -5.42 5.75 -4.82
C THR A 19 -4.06 6.44 -4.89
N ILE A 20 -3.02 5.72 -5.37
CA ILE A 20 -1.67 6.28 -5.54
C ILE A 20 -1.62 7.38 -6.60
N LYS A 21 -2.36 7.23 -7.71
CA LYS A 21 -2.47 8.27 -8.75
C LYS A 21 -3.15 9.53 -8.23
N ARG A 22 -4.15 9.40 -7.35
CA ARG A 22 -4.85 10.55 -6.73
C ARG A 22 -3.95 11.36 -5.80
N LEU A 23 -2.90 10.78 -5.21
CA LEU A 23 -1.94 11.54 -4.39
C LEU A 23 -1.39 12.76 -5.15
N LYS A 24 -1.09 12.60 -6.46
CA LYS A 24 -0.61 13.70 -7.33
C LYS A 24 -1.58 14.86 -7.43
N VAL A 25 -2.86 14.53 -7.47
CA VAL A 25 -3.95 15.47 -7.70
C VAL A 25 -4.34 16.17 -6.40
N GLN A 26 -4.32 15.44 -5.28
CA GLN A 26 -4.68 15.98 -3.97
C GLN A 26 -3.57 16.85 -3.35
N TYR A 27 -2.30 16.56 -3.63
CA TYR A 27 -1.17 17.25 -3.01
C TYR A 27 -0.13 17.71 -4.04
N PRO A 28 -0.52 18.51 -5.04
CA PRO A 28 0.33 18.85 -6.19
C PRO A 28 1.63 19.59 -5.84
N THR A 29 1.71 20.19 -4.65
CA THR A 29 2.85 20.96 -4.15
C THR A 29 3.83 20.15 -3.31
N VAL A 30 3.48 18.92 -2.93
CA VAL A 30 4.39 18.03 -2.22
C VAL A 30 5.29 17.37 -3.26
N ALA A 31 6.62 17.47 -3.07
CA ALA A 31 7.56 16.70 -3.86
C ALA A 31 7.26 15.21 -3.64
N HIS A 32 6.45 14.63 -4.53
CA HIS A 32 5.99 13.27 -4.42
C HIS A 32 7.16 12.34 -4.63
N ASN A 33 7.79 11.98 -3.53
CA ASN A 33 8.83 10.98 -3.54
C ASN A 33 8.16 9.60 -3.57
N TYR A 34 7.53 9.29 -4.72
CA TYR A 34 6.86 8.01 -4.99
C TYR A 34 7.80 6.86 -4.68
N HIS A 35 9.11 7.03 -4.89
CA HIS A 35 10.10 6.05 -4.52
C HIS A 35 10.05 5.71 -3.03
N HIS A 36 10.06 6.71 -2.14
CA HIS A 36 10.01 6.49 -0.69
C HIS A 36 8.66 5.93 -0.24
N ILE A 37 7.55 6.45 -0.80
CA ILE A 37 6.20 6.00 -0.44
C ILE A 37 6.02 4.53 -0.83
N LEU A 38 6.29 4.18 -2.09
CA LEU A 38 6.14 2.82 -2.57
C LEU A 38 7.11 1.85 -1.86
N LYS A 39 8.33 2.30 -1.56
CA LYS A 39 9.30 1.51 -0.78
C LYS A 39 8.77 1.21 0.63
N ALA A 40 8.15 2.17 1.30
CA ALA A 40 7.54 1.95 2.61
C ALA A 40 6.37 0.93 2.54
N LEU A 41 5.65 0.87 1.43
CA LEU A 41 4.54 -0.08 1.24
C LEU A 41 4.98 -1.54 0.99
N VAL A 42 6.25 -1.77 0.63
CA VAL A 42 6.84 -3.11 0.49
C VAL A 42 7.82 -3.48 1.60
N TYR A 43 8.16 -2.53 2.46
CA TYR A 43 9.07 -2.74 3.57
C TYR A 43 8.30 -3.15 4.83
N PHE A 44 8.14 -4.45 5.01
CA PHE A 44 7.44 -5.05 6.15
C PHE A 44 8.36 -5.37 7.34
N ALA A 45 9.68 -5.15 7.20
CA ALA A 45 10.69 -5.64 8.14
C ALA A 45 10.48 -5.17 9.60
N ASP A 46 9.97 -3.96 9.79
CA ASP A 46 9.67 -3.42 11.13
C ASP A 46 8.32 -3.90 11.70
N THR A 47 7.49 -4.55 10.88
CA THR A 47 6.11 -4.95 11.23
C THR A 47 5.87 -6.46 11.23
N GLU A 48 6.85 -7.27 10.79
CA GLU A 48 6.74 -8.73 10.81
C GLU A 48 6.85 -9.32 12.23
N SER A 49 7.47 -8.59 13.15
CA SER A 49 7.52 -8.93 14.58
C SER A 49 6.26 -8.53 15.35
N ASP A 50 5.38 -7.73 14.74
CA ASP A 50 4.16 -7.30 15.40
C ASP A 50 3.10 -8.41 15.41
N PRO A 51 2.35 -8.57 16.51
CA PRO A 51 1.23 -9.51 16.55
C PRO A 51 0.21 -9.17 15.45
N GLU A 52 -0.47 -10.19 14.93
CA GLU A 52 -1.59 -9.98 14.02
C GLU A 52 -2.63 -9.09 14.72
N PRO A 53 -3.03 -7.95 14.12
CA PRO A 53 -4.05 -7.11 14.71
C PRO A 53 -5.39 -7.85 14.70
N ILE A 54 -6.29 -7.46 15.60
CA ILE A 54 -7.66 -8.01 15.59
C ILE A 54 -8.39 -7.38 14.39
N ILE A 55 -8.79 -8.21 13.44
CA ILE A 55 -9.43 -7.77 12.20
C ILE A 55 -10.74 -8.53 12.00
N TYR A 56 -11.78 -7.82 11.57
CA TYR A 56 -13.12 -8.38 11.36
C TYR A 56 -13.36 -8.86 9.91
N PHE A 57 -12.29 -9.00 9.12
CA PHE A 57 -12.34 -9.47 7.74
C PHE A 57 -11.22 -10.47 7.46
N ASP A 58 -11.36 -11.26 6.38
CA ASP A 58 -10.42 -12.33 6.03
C ASP A 58 -9.10 -11.79 5.47
N ALA A 59 -8.24 -11.30 6.36
CA ALA A 59 -6.89 -10.85 6.06
C ALA A 59 -5.89 -11.36 7.09
N THR A 60 -4.78 -11.88 6.58
CA THR A 60 -3.61 -12.29 7.37
C THR A 60 -2.41 -11.49 6.91
N TRP A 61 -1.36 -11.41 7.74
CA TRP A 61 -0.11 -10.74 7.34
C TRP A 61 0.43 -11.30 6.02
N LYS A 62 0.30 -12.62 5.81
CA LYS A 62 0.70 -13.29 4.56
C LYS A 62 -0.07 -12.77 3.33
N LYS A 63 -1.40 -12.62 3.43
CA LYS A 63 -2.24 -12.10 2.33
C LYS A 63 -1.90 -10.65 2.03
N VAL A 64 -1.80 -9.83 3.06
CA VAL A 64 -1.47 -8.41 2.95
C VAL A 64 -0.10 -8.20 2.33
N LYS A 65 0.93 -8.87 2.85
CA LYS A 65 2.28 -8.82 2.31
C LYS A 65 2.32 -9.24 0.85
N SER A 66 1.72 -10.40 0.52
CA SER A 66 1.67 -10.91 -0.85
C SER A 66 1.00 -9.92 -1.81
N PHE A 67 -0.07 -9.26 -1.38
CA PHE A 67 -0.76 -8.24 -2.17
C PHE A 67 0.16 -7.05 -2.49
N PHE A 68 0.75 -6.42 -1.48
CA PHE A 68 1.61 -5.25 -1.70
C PHE A 68 2.87 -5.61 -2.49
N THR A 69 3.52 -6.74 -2.22
CA THR A 69 4.71 -7.16 -2.98
C THR A 69 4.44 -7.42 -4.45
N LYS A 70 3.19 -7.73 -4.82
CA LYS A 70 2.78 -7.99 -6.20
C LYS A 70 2.30 -6.72 -6.90
N GLU A 71 1.48 -5.92 -6.23
CA GLU A 71 0.85 -4.73 -6.82
C GLU A 71 1.82 -3.55 -6.91
N ILE A 72 2.67 -3.32 -5.90
CA ILE A 72 3.54 -2.14 -5.84
C ILE A 72 4.52 -2.06 -7.01
N PRO A 73 5.22 -3.13 -7.44
CA PRO A 73 6.09 -3.07 -8.62
C PRO A 73 5.34 -2.69 -9.90
N VAL A 74 4.12 -3.20 -10.09
CA VAL A 74 3.27 -2.88 -11.26
C VAL A 74 2.84 -1.42 -11.23
N ILE A 75 2.47 -0.91 -10.06
CA ILE A 75 2.07 0.49 -9.89
C ILE A 75 3.28 1.42 -10.03
N ALA A 76 4.45 1.03 -9.52
CA ALA A 76 5.69 1.79 -9.66
C ALA A 76 6.03 2.03 -11.12
N ASP A 77 5.99 0.99 -11.97
CA ASP A 77 6.24 1.12 -13.41
C ASP A 77 5.25 2.09 -14.08
N LYS A 78 3.98 2.07 -13.66
CA LYS A 78 2.92 2.93 -14.22
C LYS A 78 2.97 4.39 -13.77
N VAL A 79 3.59 4.69 -12.63
CA VAL A 79 3.60 6.04 -12.03
C VAL A 79 4.96 6.72 -12.18
N MET A 80 6.04 5.95 -12.36
CA MET A 80 7.40 6.46 -12.55
C MET A 80 7.84 6.54 -14.02
N ARG A 81 7.10 5.91 -14.95
CA ARG A 81 7.22 6.19 -16.39
C ARG A 81 6.41 7.42 -16.77
#